data_AF-A0A7C7CW68-F1
#
_entry.id   AF-A0A7C7CW68-F1
#
_cell.length_a   1.000
_cell.length_b   1.000
_cell.length_c   1.000
_cell.angle_alpha   90.00
_cell.angle_beta   90.00
_cell.angle_gamma   90.00
#
_symmetry.space_group_name_H-M   'P 1'
#
loop_
_entity.id
_entity.type
_entity.pdbx_description
1 polymer ?
#
loop_
_entity_poly.entity_id
_entity_poly.type
_entity_poly.pdbx_seq_one_letter_code
_entity_poly.pdbx_strand_id
1 'polypeptide(L)'
;MLRLTLITSLCLSLTMASALNLDSLWGVWNDKSQADTNRLKAMHKIAIGIIYSQPDSAFYFAQLHYELAEATGNKKQMAKALNVQGVSFYFRGDYDKAIEYYTKSLK
;
A
#
# COMPACT_ATOMS: atom_id res chain seq x y z
N MET A 1 19.39 -32.84 8.95
CA MET A 1 18.01 -32.81 8.40
C MET A 1 17.03 -32.01 9.29
N LEU A 2 16.98 -32.20 10.62
CA LEU A 2 16.07 -31.42 11.50
C LEU A 2 16.26 -29.88 11.47
N ARG A 3 17.49 -29.38 11.29
CA ARG A 3 17.74 -27.92 11.24
C ARG A 3 17.20 -27.27 9.95
N LEU A 4 17.16 -28.00 8.84
CA LEU A 4 16.68 -27.48 7.55
C LEU A 4 15.14 -27.43 7.53
N THR A 5 14.47 -28.43 8.12
CA THR A 5 13.01 -28.46 8.25
C THR A 5 12.48 -27.39 9.22
N LEU A 6 13.26 -27.03 10.25
CA LEU A 6 12.88 -25.94 11.16
C LEU A 6 12.93 -24.56 10.47
N ILE A 7 13.94 -24.34 9.63
CA ILE A 7 14.12 -23.09 8.87
C ILE A 7 13.02 -22.94 7.81
N THR A 8 12.69 -24.00 7.08
CA THR A 8 11.63 -23.94 6.06
C THR A 8 10.24 -23.73 6.67
N SER A 9 9.94 -24.38 7.81
CA SER A 9 8.70 -24.17 8.55
C SER A 9 8.58 -22.73 9.08
N LEU A 10 9.69 -22.15 9.56
CA LEU A 10 9.74 -20.77 10.04
C LEU A 10 9.55 -19.75 8.89
N CYS A 11 10.11 -20.00 7.71
CA CYS A 11 9.88 -19.14 6.55
C CYS A 11 8.41 -19.17 6.06
N LEU A 12 7.76 -20.33 6.16
CA LEU A 12 6.36 -20.49 5.72
C LEU A 12 5.38 -19.76 6.65
N SER A 13 5.63 -19.74 7.96
CA SER A 13 4.77 -19.01 8.90
C SER A 13 4.91 -17.49 8.78
N LEU A 14 6.11 -16.99 8.49
CA LEU A 14 6.36 -15.56 8.30
C LEU A 14 5.66 -14.99 7.04
N THR A 15 5.66 -15.76 5.94
CA THR A 15 4.95 -15.36 4.71
C THR A 15 3.43 -15.33 4.90
N MET A 16 2.87 -16.34 5.55
CA MET A 16 1.43 -16.39 5.88
C MET A 16 0.97 -15.25 6.78
N ALA A 17 1.76 -14.86 7.79
CA ALA A 17 1.40 -13.74 8.67
C ALA A 17 1.32 -12.40 7.92
N SER A 18 2.18 -12.17 6.93
CA SER A 18 2.11 -10.97 6.09
C SER A 18 0.89 -10.97 5.16
N ALA A 19 0.52 -12.13 4.61
CA ALA A 19 -0.63 -12.29 3.74
C ALA A 19 -1.96 -12.12 4.48
N LEU A 20 -2.08 -12.71 5.69
CA LEU A 20 -3.28 -12.59 6.53
C LEU A 20 -3.62 -11.12 6.88
N ASN A 21 -2.60 -10.27 7.04
CA ASN A 21 -2.82 -8.84 7.27
C ASN A 21 -3.36 -8.12 6.03
N LEU A 22 -2.94 -8.52 4.83
CA LEU A 22 -3.44 -7.92 3.57
C LEU A 22 -4.89 -8.35 3.29
N ASP A 23 -5.22 -9.62 3.50
CA ASP A 23 -6.58 -10.14 3.29
C ASP A 23 -7.61 -9.42 4.17
N SER A 24 -7.27 -9.20 5.44
CA SER A 24 -8.13 -8.45 6.36
C SER A 24 -8.36 -7.01 5.90
N LEU A 25 -7.30 -6.31 5.48
CA LEU A 25 -7.40 -4.93 4.99
C LEU A 25 -8.17 -4.86 3.67
N TRP A 26 -8.02 -5.85 2.80
CA TRP A 26 -8.75 -5.94 1.54
C TRP A 26 -10.26 -6.12 1.76
N GLY A 27 -10.65 -6.89 2.79
CA GLY A 27 -12.04 -6.98 3.23
C GLY A 27 -12.61 -5.62 3.63
N VAL A 28 -11.89 -4.86 4.46
CA VAL A 28 -12.30 -3.51 4.88
C VAL A 28 -12.43 -2.56 3.70
N TRP A 29 -11.54 -2.63 2.71
CA TRP A 29 -11.62 -1.79 1.52
C TRP A 29 -12.89 -2.03 0.68
N ASN A 30 -13.28 -3.30 0.52
CA ASN A 30 -14.41 -3.69 -0.32
C ASN A 30 -15.77 -3.57 0.37
N ASP A 31 -15.79 -3.52 1.70
CA ASP A 31 -17.01 -3.32 2.47
C ASP A 31 -17.49 -1.85 2.42
N LYS A 32 -18.50 -1.58 1.59
CA LYS A 32 -19.09 -0.24 1.44
C LYS A 32 -19.91 0.23 2.65
N SER A 33 -20.18 -0.65 3.62
CA SER A 33 -20.81 -0.25 4.89
C SER A 33 -19.82 0.41 5.85
N GLN A 34 -18.51 0.21 5.62
CA GLN A 34 -17.47 0.90 6.37
C GLN A 34 -17.44 2.39 6.01
N ALA A 35 -17.19 3.22 7.01
CA ALA A 35 -16.87 4.62 6.78
C ALA A 35 -15.69 4.75 5.81
N ASP A 36 -15.74 5.69 4.87
CA ASP A 36 -14.66 5.90 3.90
C ASP A 36 -13.32 6.18 4.58
N THR A 37 -13.32 6.79 5.76
CA THR A 37 -12.09 6.96 6.56
C THR A 37 -11.41 5.65 6.91
N ASN A 38 -12.16 4.57 7.14
CA ASN A 38 -11.63 3.24 7.42
C ASN A 38 -11.11 2.60 6.12
N ARG A 39 -11.87 2.71 5.03
CA ARG A 39 -11.50 2.21 3.71
C ARG A 39 -10.20 2.86 3.22
N LEU A 40 -10.07 4.18 3.35
CA LEU A 40 -8.86 4.95 3.04
C LEU A 40 -7.66 4.51 3.89
N LYS A 41 -7.85 4.28 5.20
CA LYS A 41 -6.78 3.76 6.07
C LYS A 41 -6.35 2.35 5.65
N ALA A 42 -7.29 1.50 5.26
CA ALA A 42 -7.00 0.15 4.83
C ALA A 42 -6.19 0.14 3.54
N MET A 43 -6.63 0.88 2.51
CA MET A 43 -5.90 0.96 1.24
C MET A 43 -4.50 1.57 1.41
N HIS A 44 -4.37 2.63 2.22
CA HIS A 44 -3.05 3.19 2.53
C HIS A 44 -2.12 2.15 3.15
N LYS A 45 -2.61 1.35 4.11
CA LYS A 45 -1.85 0.27 4.76
C LYS A 45 -1.43 -0.83 3.78
N ILE A 46 -2.30 -1.20 2.83
CA ILE A 46 -1.98 -2.17 1.78
C ILE A 46 -0.83 -1.64 0.93
N ALA A 47 -0.95 -0.41 0.42
CA ALA A 47 0.03 0.18 -0.47
C ALA A 47 1.42 0.29 0.18
N ILE A 48 1.50 0.78 1.43
CA ILE A 48 2.78 0.85 2.16
C ILE A 48 3.33 -0.52 2.56
N GLY A 49 2.45 -1.51 2.81
CA GLY A 49 2.87 -2.84 3.25
C GLY A 49 3.63 -3.61 2.18
N ILE A 50 3.36 -3.31 0.90
CA ILE A 50 3.98 -3.99 -0.23
C ILE A 50 4.98 -3.13 -1.00
N ILE A 51 5.17 -1.86 -0.63
CA ILE A 51 5.93 -0.87 -1.42
C ILE A 51 7.37 -1.29 -1.73
N TYR A 52 8.03 -1.99 -0.81
CA TYR A 52 9.42 -2.43 -0.96
C TYR A 52 9.57 -3.68 -1.83
N SER A 53 8.56 -4.57 -1.83
CA SER A 53 8.61 -5.85 -2.53
C SER A 53 7.92 -5.81 -3.89
N GLN A 54 6.89 -4.96 -4.03
CA GLN A 54 6.05 -4.86 -5.21
C GLN A 54 5.69 -3.38 -5.48
N PRO A 55 6.66 -2.55 -5.88
CA PRO A 55 6.44 -1.12 -6.07
C PRO A 55 5.40 -0.81 -7.14
N ASP A 56 5.32 -1.57 -8.24
CA ASP A 56 4.30 -1.37 -9.27
C ASP A 56 2.88 -1.60 -8.73
N SER A 57 2.67 -2.69 -7.98
CA SER A 57 1.40 -2.97 -7.31
C SER A 57 1.06 -1.90 -6.26
N ALA A 58 2.07 -1.39 -5.54
CA ALA A 58 1.87 -0.33 -4.57
C ALA A 58 1.43 0.99 -5.22
N PHE A 59 1.93 1.30 -6.43
CA PHE A 59 1.45 2.43 -7.22
C PHE A 59 -0.03 2.28 -7.57
N TYR A 60 -0.43 1.08 -8.00
CA TYR A 60 -1.83 0.77 -8.31
C TYR A 60 -2.74 0.96 -7.07
N PHE A 61 -2.36 0.42 -5.90
CA PHE A 61 -3.14 0.61 -4.68
C PHE A 61 -3.15 2.07 -4.20
N ALA A 62 -2.05 2.80 -4.39
CA ALA A 62 -2.01 4.23 -4.11
C ALA A 62 -2.93 5.03 -5.06
N GLN A 63 -3.08 4.61 -6.32
CA GLN A 63 -4.04 5.21 -7.25
C GLN A 63 -5.49 5.00 -6.77
N LEU A 64 -5.86 3.79 -6.36
CA LEU A 64 -7.17 3.52 -5.76
C LEU A 64 -7.41 4.34 -4.47
N HIS A 65 -6.36 4.49 -3.65
CA HIS A 65 -6.39 5.34 -2.45
C HIS A 65 -6.68 6.80 -2.83
N TYR A 66 -6.00 7.32 -3.86
CA TYR A 66 -6.17 8.68 -4.34
C TYR A 66 -7.59 8.93 -4.83
N GLU A 67 -8.13 8.04 -5.66
CA GLU A 67 -9.46 8.18 -6.25
C GLU A 67 -10.57 8.27 -5.19
N LEU A 68 -10.53 7.40 -4.16
CA LEU A 68 -11.49 7.51 -3.06
C LEU A 68 -11.26 8.78 -2.23
N ALA A 69 -10.00 9.17 -2.02
CA ALA A 69 -9.70 10.39 -1.28
C ALA A 69 -10.21 11.63 -2.01
N GLU A 70 -10.08 11.68 -3.33
CA GLU A 70 -10.61 12.74 -4.19
C GLU A 70 -12.14 12.76 -4.17
N ALA A 71 -12.78 11.60 -4.36
CA ALA A 71 -14.24 11.48 -4.33
C ALA A 71 -14.87 11.92 -2.99
N THR A 72 -14.11 11.80 -1.89
CA THR A 72 -14.54 12.20 -0.55
C THR A 72 -14.02 13.58 -0.12
N GLY A 73 -13.35 14.32 -1.02
CA GLY A 73 -12.77 15.63 -0.73
C GLY A 73 -11.65 15.62 0.32
N ASN A 74 -11.05 14.47 0.59
CA ASN A 74 -10.06 14.28 1.65
C ASN A 74 -8.63 14.61 1.17
N LYS A 75 -8.32 15.90 1.10
CA LYS A 75 -7.00 16.41 0.65
C LYS A 75 -5.81 15.78 1.38
N LYS A 76 -5.93 15.52 2.68
CA LYS A 76 -4.87 14.86 3.47
C LYS A 76 -4.59 13.45 2.97
N GLN A 77 -5.62 12.71 2.59
CA GLN A 77 -5.47 11.35 2.07
C GLN A 77 -4.98 11.36 0.62
N MET A 78 -5.38 12.35 -0.18
CA MET A 78 -4.83 12.57 -1.53
C MET A 78 -3.30 12.78 -1.47
N ALA A 79 -2.83 13.65 -0.58
CA ALA A 79 -1.39 13.87 -0.37
C ALA A 79 -0.65 12.59 0.04
N LYS A 80 -1.24 11.78 0.93
CA LYS A 80 -0.66 10.48 1.32
C LYS A 80 -0.57 9.51 0.15
N ALA A 81 -1.61 9.42 -0.67
CA ALA A 81 -1.63 8.55 -1.85
C ALA A 81 -0.56 8.96 -2.86
N LEU A 82 -0.48 10.26 -3.18
CA LEU A 82 0.55 10.83 -4.06
C LEU A 82 1.96 10.59 -3.53
N ASN A 83 2.16 10.68 -2.21
CA ASN A 83 3.44 10.34 -1.60
C ASN A 83 3.81 8.87 -1.84
N VAL A 84 2.86 7.93 -1.67
CA VAL A 84 3.12 6.50 -1.95
C VAL A 84 3.42 6.25 -3.43
N GLN A 85 2.75 6.97 -4.34
CA GLN A 85 3.07 6.92 -5.77
C GLN A 85 4.51 7.38 -6.06
N GLY A 86 4.97 8.45 -5.41
CA GLY A 86 6.36 8.90 -5.49
C GLY A 86 7.35 7.88 -4.95
N VAL A 87 7.04 7.26 -3.81
CA VAL A 87 7.87 6.19 -3.24
C VAL A 87 7.95 4.97 -4.17
N SER A 88 6.86 4.64 -4.88
CA SER A 88 6.87 3.54 -5.85
C SER A 88 7.86 3.81 -6.98
N PHE A 89 7.80 4.99 -7.59
CA PHE A 89 8.75 5.37 -8.64
C PHE A 89 10.19 5.42 -8.13
N TYR A 90 10.40 5.88 -6.90
CA TYR A 90 11.71 5.84 -6.25
C TYR A 90 12.28 4.41 -6.19
N PHE A 91 11.49 3.42 -5.76
CA PHE A 91 11.94 2.02 -5.72
C PHE A 91 12.12 1.38 -7.10
N ARG A 92 11.48 1.93 -8.13
CA ARG A 92 11.67 1.52 -9.53
C ARG A 92 12.88 2.19 -10.20
N GLY A 93 13.55 3.12 -9.52
CA GLY A 93 14.68 3.89 -10.06
C GLY A 93 14.28 5.04 -10.99
N ASP A 94 12.98 5.35 -11.11
CA ASP A 94 12.46 6.46 -11.92
C ASP A 94 12.33 7.71 -11.04
N TYR A 95 13.48 8.34 -10.76
CA TYR A 95 13.56 9.44 -9.80
C TYR A 95 12.85 10.71 -10.27
N ASP A 96 12.80 10.96 -11.58
CA ASP A 96 12.11 12.12 -12.15
C ASP A 96 10.62 12.07 -11.84
N LYS A 97 9.97 10.91 -12.06
CA LYS A 97 8.58 10.72 -11.68
C LYS A 97 8.39 10.72 -10.17
N ALA A 98 9.33 10.17 -9.40
CA ALA A 98 9.25 10.23 -7.95
C ALA A 98 9.14 11.68 -7.45
N ILE A 99 10.00 12.57 -7.95
CA ILE A 99 10.00 14.00 -7.64
C ILE A 99 8.68 14.65 -8.08
N GLU A 100 8.15 14.31 -9.26
CA GLU A 100 6.87 14.82 -9.73
C GLU A 100 5.74 14.51 -8.74
N TYR A 101 5.62 13.24 -8.30
CA TYR A 101 4.57 12.82 -7.38
C TYR A 101 4.77 13.34 -5.96
N TYR A 102 6.01 13.44 -5.48
CA TYR A 102 6.29 14.13 -4.21
C TYR A 102 5.94 15.60 -4.28
N THR A 103 6.19 16.28 -5.40
CA THR A 103 5.83 17.68 -5.57
C THR A 103 4.30 17.86 -5.58
N LYS A 104 3.57 16.93 -6.23
CA LYS A 104 2.10 16.92 -6.19
C LYS A 104 1.57 16.73 -4.77
N SER A 105 2.22 15.90 -3.94
CA SER A 105 1.75 15.62 -2.57
C SER A 105 1.88 16.81 -1.61
N LEU A 106 2.69 17.82 -1.96
CA LEU A 106 2.92 19.02 -1.16
C LEU A 106 1.96 20.19 -1.50
N LYS A 107 1.17 20.06 -2.56
CA LYS A 107 0.17 21.05 -2.99
C LYS A 107 -1.18 20.80 -2.33
#